data_AF-A0A7C1YNE1-F1
#
_entry.id   AF-A0A7C1YNE1-F1
#
_cell.length_a   1.000
_cell.length_b   1.000
_cell.length_c   1.000
_cell.angle_alpha   90.00
_cell.angle_beta   90.00
_cell.angle_gamma   90.00
#
_symmetry.space_group_name_H-M   'P 1'
#
loop_
_entity.id
_entity.type
_entity.pdbx_description
1 polymer ?
#
loop_
_entity_poly.entity_id
_entity_poly.type
_entity_poly.pdbx_seq_one_letter_code
_entity_poly.pdbx_strand_id
1 'polypeptide(L)'
;MKAIIGRWLLPMMGVAFLMGSAGLCADEQKGLPKGMTPEKLERSVNKTLRYIDKRLLSGKSAGKIEASGSAEAVALLRRSREERDKIAEQIDRGQYEEAYWALKELNKSLKKAMRLSRAKERAAREAGNRLESARAISDAYYERARKRGIGRGAGGDEAFALYRQAEQRRIQARSLEGDEDPVSAAAAYEGSTELLQKAIALARKQGGGRIGKARPTTVAAEEAPPVEAPPERRPLPKGMTPEKLERSVNKTFRYVDKRLLSGKSAGRIEASGSAEAIALLQRSREERDKIAQQIERGQHEEAYWALKELNKSIKEAMRLSRAKERAARKAGK
;
A
#
# COMPACT_ATOMS: atom_id res chain seq x y z
N MET A 1 -43.44 16.60 61.45
CA MET A 1 -43.11 17.97 60.99
C MET A 1 -43.71 18.13 59.60
N LYS A 2 -44.97 18.59 59.44
CA LYS A 2 -45.39 20.00 59.18
C LYS A 2 -44.48 20.68 58.13
N ALA A 3 -44.86 20.63 56.85
CA ALA A 3 -45.58 21.67 56.05
C ALA A 3 -44.68 22.87 55.69
N ILE A 4 -44.60 23.33 54.43
CA ILE A 4 -45.38 24.46 53.84
C ILE A 4 -44.80 24.65 52.41
N ILE A 5 -45.54 24.42 51.32
CA ILE A 5 -46.40 25.35 50.56
C ILE A 5 -45.67 26.62 50.10
N GLY A 6 -45.45 26.71 48.78
CA GLY A 6 -44.93 27.90 48.10
C GLY A 6 -45.50 28.04 46.68
N ARG A 7 -46.84 28.12 46.60
CA ARG A 7 -47.63 28.40 45.42
C ARG A 7 -47.59 29.91 45.15
N TRP A 8 -47.04 30.33 44.02
CA TRP A 8 -47.37 31.62 43.41
C TRP A 8 -47.86 31.37 41.99
N LEU A 9 -49.14 31.69 41.82
CA LEU A 9 -49.91 31.65 40.60
C LEU A 9 -50.68 32.96 40.63
N LEU A 10 -50.64 33.73 39.54
CA LEU A 10 -51.59 34.75 39.05
C LEU A 10 -50.81 35.90 38.34
N PRO A 11 -51.41 36.66 37.41
CA PRO A 11 -51.96 36.18 36.14
C PRO A 11 -51.79 37.20 34.97
N MET A 12 -52.37 36.84 33.82
CA MET A 12 -53.15 37.72 32.93
C MET A 12 -52.46 38.57 31.84
N MET A 13 -53.11 38.47 30.67
CA MET A 13 -53.05 39.32 29.46
C MET A 13 -51.73 39.25 28.67
N GLY A 14 -51.68 38.92 27.39
CA GLY A 14 -52.70 38.77 26.36
C GLY A 14 -52.02 39.10 25.03
N VAL A 15 -52.49 38.48 23.95
CA VAL A 15 -52.51 38.92 22.54
C VAL A 15 -52.33 37.68 21.66
N ALA A 16 -53.44 37.35 20.98
CA ALA A 16 -53.45 36.45 19.86
C ALA A 16 -52.62 37.07 18.72
N PHE A 17 -51.64 36.32 18.20
CA PHE A 17 -51.20 36.49 16.83
C PHE A 17 -51.04 35.10 16.19
N LEU A 18 -52.05 34.73 15.41
CA LEU A 18 -51.94 33.74 14.36
C LEU A 18 -50.87 34.21 13.37
N MET A 19 -49.80 33.45 13.17
CA MET A 19 -49.32 33.04 11.85
C MET A 19 -47.97 32.32 11.96
N GLY A 20 -47.97 31.08 11.48
CA GLY A 20 -46.96 30.56 10.56
C GLY A 20 -45.49 30.80 10.87
N SER A 21 -44.82 29.77 11.35
CA SER A 21 -43.73 29.15 10.57
C SER A 21 -43.31 27.88 11.28
N ALA A 22 -43.95 26.78 10.86
CA ALA A 22 -43.29 25.49 10.84
C ALA A 22 -41.94 25.69 10.14
N GLY A 23 -40.86 25.62 10.91
CA GLY A 23 -39.51 25.40 10.39
C GLY A 23 -39.46 24.00 9.81
N LEU A 24 -40.14 23.80 8.67
CA LEU A 24 -39.97 22.66 7.80
C LEU A 24 -38.49 22.61 7.46
N CYS A 25 -37.83 21.53 7.87
CA CYS A 25 -36.67 21.03 7.18
C CYS A 25 -37.08 20.92 5.71
N ALA A 26 -36.71 21.92 4.91
CA ALA A 26 -36.71 21.80 3.48
C ALA A 26 -35.63 20.76 3.16
N ASP A 27 -36.02 19.50 3.17
CA ASP A 27 -35.32 18.48 2.41
C ASP A 27 -35.21 19.05 1.00
N GLU A 28 -34.00 19.41 0.59
CA GLU A 28 -33.71 19.75 -0.80
C GLU A 28 -34.30 18.61 -1.65
N GLN A 29 -35.42 18.88 -2.33
CA GLN A 29 -36.05 17.93 -3.22
C GLN A 29 -35.04 17.60 -4.31
N LYS A 30 -34.31 16.50 -4.10
CA LYS A 30 -33.35 15.98 -5.07
C LYS A 30 -34.16 15.52 -6.28
N GLY A 31 -34.26 16.40 -7.27
CA GLY A 31 -34.98 16.12 -8.51
C GLY A 31 -34.47 14.83 -9.13
N LEU A 32 -35.40 13.94 -9.52
CA LEU A 32 -35.06 12.71 -10.23
C LEU A 32 -34.27 13.02 -11.52
N PRO A 33 -33.43 12.08 -11.98
CA PRO A 33 -32.74 12.23 -13.26
C PRO A 33 -33.72 12.52 -14.41
N LYS A 34 -33.35 13.41 -15.34
CA LYS A 34 -34.19 13.76 -16.50
C LYS A 34 -34.56 12.50 -17.31
N GLY A 35 -35.85 12.33 -17.63
CA GLY A 35 -36.37 11.23 -18.45
C GLY A 35 -36.71 9.94 -17.69
N MET A 36 -36.76 9.99 -16.35
CA MET A 36 -37.20 8.87 -15.50
C MET A 36 -38.74 8.82 -15.45
N THR A 37 -39.35 7.81 -16.05
CA THR A 37 -40.80 7.52 -15.88
C THR A 37 -41.02 6.67 -14.63
N PRO A 38 -42.23 6.67 -14.02
CA PRO A 38 -42.52 5.85 -12.84
C PRO A 38 -42.15 4.37 -13.01
N GLU A 39 -42.50 3.77 -14.15
CA GLU A 39 -42.13 2.38 -14.47
C GLU A 39 -40.62 2.14 -14.60
N LYS A 40 -39.87 3.12 -15.14
CA LYS A 40 -38.41 3.02 -15.25
C LYS A 40 -37.77 3.18 -13.88
N LEU A 41 -38.34 4.02 -13.02
CA LEU A 41 -37.90 4.23 -11.65
C LEU A 41 -38.06 2.96 -10.84
N GLU A 42 -39.25 2.37 -10.83
CA GLU A 42 -39.52 1.08 -10.17
C GLU A 42 -38.55 -0.02 -10.64
N ARG A 43 -38.39 -0.21 -11.95
CA ARG A 43 -37.45 -1.20 -12.50
C ARG A 43 -36.01 -0.94 -12.05
N SER A 44 -35.60 0.33 -12.00
CA SER A 44 -34.26 0.74 -11.57
C SER A 44 -34.02 0.49 -10.07
N VAL A 45 -35.00 0.84 -9.25
CA VAL A 45 -34.99 0.63 -7.79
C VAL A 45 -34.89 -0.86 -7.48
N ASN A 46 -35.78 -1.68 -8.05
CA ASN A 46 -35.79 -3.13 -7.86
C ASN A 46 -34.50 -3.79 -8.35
N LYS A 47 -33.95 -3.35 -9.49
CA LYS A 47 -32.65 -3.83 -9.98
C LYS A 47 -31.50 -3.48 -9.04
N THR A 48 -31.51 -2.27 -8.50
CA THR A 48 -30.47 -1.78 -7.59
C THR A 48 -30.52 -2.51 -6.25
N LEU A 49 -31.72 -2.70 -5.68
CA LEU A 49 -31.93 -3.47 -4.46
C LEU A 49 -31.41 -4.90 -4.62
N ARG A 50 -31.80 -5.61 -5.69
CA ARG A 50 -31.29 -6.95 -5.99
C ARG A 50 -29.77 -7.01 -6.07
N TYR A 51 -29.13 -6.00 -6.67
CA TYR A 51 -27.67 -5.91 -6.70
C TYR A 51 -27.08 -5.75 -5.31
N ILE A 52 -27.60 -4.82 -4.50
CA ILE A 52 -27.12 -4.56 -3.14
C ILE A 52 -27.24 -5.82 -2.28
N ASP A 53 -28.41 -6.47 -2.29
CA ASP A 53 -28.66 -7.69 -1.51
C ASP A 53 -27.67 -8.79 -1.87
N LYS A 54 -27.57 -9.12 -3.16
CA LYS A 54 -26.77 -10.26 -3.64
C LYS A 54 -25.26 -10.01 -3.58
N ARG A 55 -24.80 -8.79 -3.89
CA ARG A 55 -23.36 -8.49 -4.03
C ARG A 55 -22.75 -7.83 -2.80
N LEU A 56 -23.48 -6.97 -2.12
CA LEU A 56 -22.94 -6.08 -1.10
C LEU A 56 -23.29 -6.52 0.32
N LEU A 57 -24.52 -6.99 0.57
CA LEU A 57 -25.01 -7.32 1.92
C LEU A 57 -24.89 -8.81 2.32
N SER A 58 -25.07 -9.73 1.37
CA SER A 58 -25.01 -11.18 1.62
C SER A 58 -23.84 -11.89 0.93
N GLY A 59 -23.20 -11.22 -0.03
CA GLY A 59 -22.16 -11.83 -0.84
C GLY A 59 -20.77 -11.81 -0.19
N LYS A 60 -19.75 -12.15 -1.01
CA LYS A 60 -18.32 -12.10 -0.63
C LYS A 60 -17.88 -10.76 -0.05
N SER A 61 -18.55 -9.66 -0.38
CA SER A 61 -18.21 -8.33 0.12
C SER A 61 -18.51 -8.18 1.60
N ALA A 62 -19.65 -8.70 2.06
CA ALA A 62 -20.05 -8.65 3.46
C ALA A 62 -19.11 -9.49 4.34
N GLY A 63 -18.83 -10.73 3.92
CA GLY A 63 -17.88 -11.59 4.62
C GLY A 63 -16.48 -10.99 4.71
N LYS A 64 -16.01 -10.26 3.68
CA LYS A 64 -14.73 -9.52 3.74
C LYS A 64 -14.75 -8.35 4.72
N ILE A 65 -15.88 -7.65 4.85
CA ILE A 65 -16.01 -6.57 5.83
C ILE A 65 -16.00 -7.14 7.24
N GLU A 66 -16.76 -8.19 7.49
CA GLU A 66 -16.84 -8.89 8.77
C GLU A 66 -15.46 -9.46 9.19
N ALA A 67 -14.76 -10.12 8.27
CA ALA A 67 -13.43 -10.67 8.52
C ALA A 67 -12.31 -9.61 8.63
N SER A 68 -12.54 -8.36 8.23
CA SER A 68 -11.48 -7.34 8.24
C SER A 68 -11.10 -6.83 9.63
N GLY A 69 -11.89 -7.17 10.65
CA GLY A 69 -11.74 -6.66 12.02
C GLY A 69 -11.95 -5.14 12.14
N SER A 70 -12.39 -4.45 11.10
CA SER A 70 -12.65 -3.00 11.15
C SER A 70 -14.00 -2.73 11.81
N ALA A 71 -13.99 -2.29 13.08
CA ALA A 71 -15.20 -2.01 13.84
C ALA A 71 -16.12 -1.00 13.13
N GLU A 72 -15.54 0.07 12.56
CA GLU A 72 -16.31 1.08 11.80
C GLU A 72 -16.94 0.46 10.54
N ALA A 73 -16.19 -0.35 9.79
CA ALA A 73 -16.73 -0.99 8.58
C ALA A 73 -17.86 -1.97 8.90
N VAL A 74 -17.72 -2.75 9.98
CA VAL A 74 -18.74 -3.69 10.46
C VAL A 74 -19.97 -2.95 10.96
N ALA A 75 -19.80 -1.85 11.70
CA ALA A 75 -20.90 -1.02 12.16
C ALA A 75 -21.70 -0.42 10.98
N LEU A 76 -21.00 0.08 9.95
CA LEU A 76 -21.64 0.55 8.72
C LEU A 76 -22.40 -0.57 8.01
N LEU A 77 -21.84 -1.77 7.92
CA LEU A 77 -22.52 -2.92 7.31
C LEU A 77 -23.82 -3.29 8.06
N ARG A 78 -23.79 -3.29 9.40
CA ARG A 78 -24.98 -3.56 10.23
C ARG A 78 -26.06 -2.50 10.01
N ARG A 79 -25.71 -1.22 10.11
CA ARG A 79 -26.65 -0.11 9.83
C ARG A 79 -27.21 -0.19 8.42
N SER A 80 -26.38 -0.54 7.43
CA SER A 80 -26.83 -0.72 6.05
C SER A 80 -27.78 -1.90 5.84
N ARG A 81 -27.74 -2.94 6.67
CA ARG A 81 -28.76 -4.01 6.66
C ARG A 81 -30.11 -3.47 7.17
N GLU A 82 -30.10 -2.72 8.27
CA GLU A 82 -31.30 -2.09 8.84
C GLU A 82 -31.91 -1.05 7.88
N GLU A 83 -31.09 -0.21 7.24
CA GLU A 83 -31.53 0.75 6.23
C GLU A 83 -32.13 0.06 5.01
N ARG A 84 -31.58 -1.10 4.60
CA ARG A 84 -32.12 -1.87 3.49
C ARG A 84 -33.53 -2.37 3.77
N ASP A 85 -33.82 -2.81 4.99
CA ASP A 85 -35.15 -3.32 5.33
C ASP A 85 -36.20 -2.19 5.31
N LYS A 86 -35.84 -1.00 5.81
CA LYS A 86 -36.68 0.21 5.67
C LYS A 86 -36.95 0.60 4.21
N ILE A 87 -35.94 0.46 3.35
CA ILE A 87 -36.09 0.73 1.92
C ILE A 87 -36.99 -0.30 1.25
N ALA A 88 -36.93 -1.57 1.66
CA ALA A 88 -37.83 -2.60 1.15
C ALA A 88 -39.29 -2.26 1.48
N GLU A 89 -39.57 -1.79 2.70
CA GLU A 89 -40.92 -1.32 3.06
C GLU A 89 -41.39 -0.12 2.22
N GLN A 90 -40.51 0.84 1.92
CA GLN A 90 -40.84 1.97 1.03
C GLN A 90 -41.19 1.51 -0.38
N ILE A 91 -40.48 0.49 -0.88
CA ILE A 91 -40.74 -0.10 -2.20
C ILE A 91 -42.11 -0.81 -2.21
N ASP A 92 -42.42 -1.57 -1.17
CA ASP A 92 -43.72 -2.25 -1.04
C ASP A 92 -44.90 -1.26 -0.95
N ARG A 93 -44.66 -0.07 -0.40
CA ARG A 93 -45.62 1.06 -0.36
C ARG A 93 -45.68 1.87 -1.65
N GLY A 94 -44.90 1.53 -2.68
CA GLY A 94 -44.84 2.25 -3.94
C GLY A 94 -44.09 3.59 -3.89
N GLN A 95 -43.34 3.87 -2.82
CA GLN A 95 -42.58 5.12 -2.61
C GLN A 95 -41.23 5.08 -3.35
N TYR A 96 -41.27 4.91 -4.67
CA TYR A 96 -40.07 4.64 -5.48
C TYR A 96 -39.07 5.80 -5.55
N GLU A 97 -39.51 7.04 -5.42
CA GLU A 97 -38.63 8.22 -5.47
C GLU A 97 -37.73 8.30 -4.23
N GLU A 98 -38.33 8.12 -3.06
CA GLU A 98 -37.65 8.08 -1.76
C GLU A 98 -36.70 6.87 -1.71
N ALA A 99 -37.20 5.69 -2.09
CA ALA A 99 -36.42 4.46 -2.16
C ALA A 99 -35.21 4.60 -3.10
N TYR A 100 -35.35 5.30 -4.23
CA TYR A 100 -34.25 5.53 -5.16
C TYR A 100 -33.10 6.30 -4.52
N TRP A 101 -33.38 7.40 -3.83
CA TRP A 101 -32.36 8.18 -3.15
C TRP A 101 -31.76 7.45 -1.95
N ALA A 102 -32.60 6.77 -1.17
CA ALA A 102 -32.18 5.94 -0.06
C ALA A 102 -31.23 4.82 -0.53
N LEU A 103 -31.53 4.13 -1.63
CA LEU A 103 -30.64 3.12 -2.24
C LEU A 103 -29.31 3.71 -2.70
N LYS A 104 -29.30 4.96 -3.18
CA LYS A 104 -28.07 5.64 -3.60
C LYS A 104 -27.16 5.93 -2.42
N GLU A 105 -27.72 6.40 -1.31
CA GLU A 105 -26.97 6.62 -0.06
C GLU A 105 -26.52 5.29 0.56
N LEU A 106 -27.38 4.28 0.60
CA LEU A 106 -27.04 2.92 1.03
C LEU A 106 -25.82 2.36 0.27
N ASN A 107 -25.82 2.49 -1.06
CA ASN A 107 -24.70 2.06 -1.90
C ASN A 107 -23.40 2.82 -1.59
N LYS A 108 -23.47 4.12 -1.30
CA LYS A 108 -22.31 4.91 -0.87
C LYS A 108 -21.77 4.43 0.48
N SER A 109 -22.66 4.18 1.44
CA SER A 109 -22.29 3.66 2.77
C SER A 109 -21.56 2.32 2.66
N LEU A 110 -22.10 1.38 1.87
CA LEU A 110 -21.49 0.07 1.64
C LEU A 110 -20.13 0.18 0.93
N LYS A 111 -19.99 1.11 -0.03
CA LYS A 111 -18.68 1.39 -0.64
C LYS A 111 -17.68 1.97 0.36
N LYS A 112 -18.12 2.82 1.28
CA LYS A 112 -17.28 3.35 2.37
C LYS A 112 -16.83 2.20 3.28
N ALA A 113 -17.72 1.33 3.71
CA ALA A 113 -17.39 0.15 4.52
C ALA A 113 -16.35 -0.75 3.84
N MET A 114 -16.52 -1.06 2.55
CA MET A 114 -15.53 -1.81 1.77
C MET A 114 -14.16 -1.11 1.70
N ARG A 115 -14.13 0.22 1.59
CA ARG A 115 -12.87 0.98 1.56
C ARG A 115 -12.15 0.91 2.91
N LEU A 116 -12.87 1.03 4.01
CA LEU A 116 -12.33 0.92 5.37
C LEU A 116 -11.77 -0.47 5.64
N SER A 117 -12.53 -1.52 5.30
CA SER A 117 -12.10 -2.92 5.37
C SER A 117 -10.77 -3.15 4.62
N ARG A 118 -10.67 -2.68 3.37
CA ARG A 118 -9.42 -2.77 2.57
C ARG A 118 -8.28 -1.94 3.13
N ALA A 119 -8.57 -0.78 3.70
CA ALA A 119 -7.54 0.06 4.31
C ALA A 119 -6.92 -0.64 5.52
N LYS A 120 -7.75 -1.25 6.37
CA LYS A 120 -7.28 -2.03 7.51
C LYS A 120 -6.47 -3.26 7.08
N GLU A 121 -6.93 -4.00 6.08
CA GLU A 121 -6.18 -5.13 5.50
C GLU A 121 -4.78 -4.71 5.00
N ARG A 122 -4.71 -3.56 4.29
CA ARG A 122 -3.42 -3.01 3.82
C ARG A 122 -2.52 -2.62 4.99
N ALA A 123 -3.04 -1.93 5.99
CA ALA A 123 -2.28 -1.51 7.16
C ALA A 123 -1.71 -2.73 7.92
N ALA A 124 -2.51 -3.78 8.11
CA ALA A 124 -2.05 -5.02 8.73
C ALA A 124 -0.93 -5.68 7.91
N ARG A 125 -1.07 -5.74 6.58
CA ARG A 125 -0.03 -6.27 5.69
C ARG A 125 1.24 -5.43 5.71
N GLU A 126 1.12 -4.11 5.71
CA GLU A 126 2.25 -3.19 5.81
C GLU A 126 2.99 -3.34 7.15
N ALA A 127 2.24 -3.48 8.25
CA ALA A 127 2.81 -3.76 9.58
C ALA A 127 3.54 -5.11 9.59
N GLY A 128 2.96 -6.17 9.04
CA GLY A 128 3.62 -7.48 8.93
C GLY A 128 4.91 -7.43 8.10
N ASN A 129 4.89 -6.78 6.94
CA ASN A 129 6.11 -6.60 6.12
C ASN A 129 7.19 -5.78 6.84
N ARG A 130 6.78 -4.74 7.59
CA ARG A 130 7.70 -3.90 8.38
C ARG A 130 8.35 -4.72 9.49
N LEU A 131 7.56 -5.51 10.21
CA LEU A 131 8.05 -6.45 11.23
C LEU A 131 9.07 -7.43 10.65
N GLU A 132 8.74 -8.10 9.55
CA GLU A 132 9.64 -9.06 8.88
C GLU A 132 10.96 -8.39 8.48
N SER A 133 10.87 -7.18 7.91
CA SER A 133 12.06 -6.40 7.53
C SER A 133 12.90 -5.98 8.73
N ALA A 134 12.27 -5.46 9.79
CA ALA A 134 12.95 -5.03 11.01
C ALA A 134 13.65 -6.19 11.71
N ARG A 135 12.99 -7.35 11.78
CA ARG A 135 13.56 -8.59 12.31
C ARG A 135 14.78 -9.04 11.53
N ALA A 136 14.67 -9.14 10.20
CA ALA A 136 15.79 -9.56 9.35
C ALA A 136 17.01 -8.64 9.48
N ILE A 137 16.79 -7.31 9.55
CA ILE A 137 17.85 -6.33 9.77
C ILE A 137 18.48 -6.50 11.15
N SER A 138 17.66 -6.62 12.20
CA SER A 138 18.14 -6.83 13.57
C SER A 138 18.95 -8.12 13.69
N ASP A 139 18.51 -9.21 13.06
CA ASP A 139 19.23 -10.50 13.00
C ASP A 139 20.60 -10.36 12.34
N ALA A 140 20.67 -9.65 11.21
CA ALA A 140 21.93 -9.40 10.51
C ALA A 140 22.93 -8.61 11.37
N TYR A 141 22.47 -7.57 12.07
CA TYR A 141 23.33 -6.79 12.97
C TYR A 141 23.74 -7.58 14.23
N TYR A 142 22.85 -8.41 14.76
CA TYR A 142 23.13 -9.25 15.92
C TYR A 142 24.23 -10.27 15.59
N GLU A 143 24.12 -10.96 14.44
CA GLU A 143 25.16 -11.88 13.97
C GLU A 143 26.47 -11.17 13.67
N ARG A 144 26.42 -9.95 13.12
CA ARG A 144 27.62 -9.13 12.91
C ARG A 144 28.31 -8.76 14.22
N ALA A 145 27.57 -8.38 15.25
CA ALA A 145 28.09 -8.08 16.58
C ALA A 145 28.68 -9.34 17.25
N ARG A 146 27.99 -10.47 17.10
CA ARG A 146 28.44 -11.78 17.60
C ARG A 146 29.77 -12.22 16.96
N LYS A 147 29.88 -12.13 15.63
CA LYS A 147 31.12 -12.41 14.89
C LYS A 147 32.30 -11.53 15.32
N ARG A 148 32.02 -10.27 15.72
CA ARG A 148 33.02 -9.37 16.31
C ARG A 148 33.35 -9.65 17.77
N GLY A 149 32.68 -10.60 18.41
CA GLY A 149 32.90 -10.95 19.81
C GLY A 149 32.34 -9.92 20.80
N ILE A 150 31.45 -9.01 20.37
CA ILE A 150 30.94 -7.93 21.25
C ILE A 150 30.20 -8.53 22.45
N GLY A 151 29.40 -9.57 22.23
CA GLY A 151 28.74 -10.32 23.31
C GLY A 151 29.69 -11.10 24.24
N ARG A 152 31.00 -11.06 23.99
CA ARG A 152 32.06 -11.64 24.83
C ARG A 152 33.02 -10.57 25.37
N GLY A 153 32.61 -9.29 25.33
CA GLY A 153 33.40 -8.16 25.84
C GLY A 153 34.34 -7.50 24.82
N ALA A 154 34.34 -7.93 23.56
CA ALA A 154 35.16 -7.25 22.54
C ALA A 154 34.60 -5.84 22.26
N GLY A 155 35.45 -4.81 22.41
CA GLY A 155 35.02 -3.41 22.28
C GLY A 155 34.66 -2.72 23.60
N GLY A 156 34.99 -3.35 24.73
CA GLY A 156 34.88 -2.75 26.07
C GLY A 156 33.47 -2.85 26.68
N ASP A 157 33.38 -2.49 27.95
CA ASP A 157 32.15 -2.63 28.76
C ASP A 157 30.97 -1.86 28.18
N GLU A 158 31.22 -0.69 27.59
CA GLU A 158 30.19 0.15 26.97
C GLU A 158 29.57 -0.54 25.74
N ALA A 159 30.38 -1.17 24.88
CA ALA A 159 29.87 -1.92 23.73
C ALA A 159 29.12 -3.18 24.15
N PHE A 160 29.60 -3.86 25.20
CA PHE A 160 28.93 -5.03 25.76
C PHE A 160 27.57 -4.67 26.40
N ALA A 161 27.50 -3.57 27.15
CA ALA A 161 26.25 -3.08 27.75
C ALA A 161 25.19 -2.77 26.68
N LEU A 162 25.57 -2.10 25.59
CA LEU A 162 24.67 -1.84 24.46
C LEU A 162 24.21 -3.13 23.78
N TYR A 163 25.10 -4.11 23.61
CA TYR A 163 24.74 -5.42 23.07
C TYR A 163 23.71 -6.15 23.94
N ARG A 164 23.85 -6.11 25.27
CA ARG A 164 22.88 -6.68 26.22
C ARG A 164 21.53 -5.96 26.18
N GLN A 165 21.52 -4.63 26.11
CA GLN A 165 20.28 -3.87 25.93
C GLN A 165 19.58 -4.24 24.60
N ALA A 166 20.34 -4.42 23.53
CA ALA A 166 19.80 -4.83 22.24
C ALA A 166 19.17 -6.24 22.27
N GLU A 167 19.78 -7.15 23.03
CA GLU A 167 19.24 -8.50 23.27
C GLU A 167 17.91 -8.45 24.02
N GLN A 168 17.82 -7.62 25.07
CA GLN A 168 16.57 -7.41 25.80
C GLN A 168 15.46 -6.83 24.89
N ARG A 169 15.80 -5.89 24.01
CA ARG A 169 14.85 -5.36 23.01
C ARG A 169 14.36 -6.42 22.03
N ARG A 170 15.20 -7.40 21.67
CA ARG A 170 14.79 -8.53 20.82
C ARG A 170 13.89 -9.52 21.56
N ILE A 171 14.14 -9.76 22.85
CA ILE A 171 13.25 -10.57 23.69
C ILE A 171 11.87 -9.90 23.79
N GLN A 172 11.84 -8.58 24.05
CA GLN A 172 10.61 -7.80 24.06
C GLN A 172 9.87 -7.89 22.70
N ALA A 173 10.59 -7.75 21.59
CA ALA A 173 10.00 -7.85 20.25
C ALA A 173 9.34 -9.21 20.01
N ARG A 174 9.97 -10.32 20.42
CA ARG A 174 9.41 -11.67 20.30
C ARG A 174 8.17 -11.89 21.17
N SER A 175 8.12 -11.28 22.36
CA SER A 175 6.91 -11.29 23.19
C SER A 175 5.76 -10.60 22.45
N LEU A 176 6.02 -9.41 21.88
CA LEU A 176 5.02 -8.64 21.15
C LEU A 176 4.55 -9.32 19.86
N GLU A 177 5.38 -10.15 19.22
CA GLU A 177 4.95 -11.04 18.12
C GLU A 177 3.90 -12.05 18.61
N GLY A 178 4.07 -12.60 19.82
CA GLY A 178 3.12 -13.55 20.43
C GLY A 178 1.80 -12.90 20.86
N ASP A 179 1.83 -11.60 21.19
CA ASP A 179 0.65 -10.81 21.56
C ASP A 179 -0.09 -10.21 20.34
N GLU A 180 0.27 -10.62 19.12
CA GLU A 180 -0.28 -10.11 17.84
C GLU A 180 -0.16 -8.58 17.65
N ASP A 181 0.87 -7.94 18.22
CA ASP A 181 1.19 -6.53 18.02
C ASP A 181 2.42 -6.34 17.08
N PRO A 182 2.22 -6.43 15.75
CA PRO A 182 3.33 -6.32 14.79
C PRO A 182 3.94 -4.92 14.74
N VAL A 183 3.22 -3.87 15.15
CA VAL A 183 3.72 -2.49 15.09
C VAL A 183 4.74 -2.26 16.20
N SER A 184 4.39 -2.61 17.44
CA SER A 184 5.30 -2.49 18.58
C SER A 184 6.46 -3.48 18.47
N ALA A 185 6.22 -4.70 17.98
CA ALA A 185 7.28 -5.68 17.74
C ALA A 185 8.31 -5.15 16.73
N ALA A 186 7.86 -4.54 15.62
CA ALA A 186 8.76 -3.93 14.64
C ALA A 186 9.60 -2.81 15.24
N ALA A 187 8.98 -1.91 16.04
CA ALA A 187 9.69 -0.83 16.71
C ALA A 187 10.75 -1.35 17.70
N ALA A 188 10.47 -2.45 18.41
CA ALA A 188 11.44 -3.07 19.31
C ALA A 188 12.65 -3.66 18.56
N TYR A 189 12.46 -4.29 17.39
CA TYR A 189 13.58 -4.75 16.54
C TYR A 189 14.38 -3.59 15.94
N GLU A 190 13.71 -2.50 15.55
CA GLU A 190 14.37 -1.27 15.08
C GLU A 190 15.26 -0.70 16.20
N GLY A 191 14.74 -0.57 17.42
CA GLY A 191 15.52 -0.14 18.59
C GLY A 191 16.70 -1.05 18.92
N SER A 192 16.53 -2.37 18.78
CA SER A 192 17.65 -3.32 18.90
C SER A 192 18.72 -3.07 17.84
N THR A 193 18.31 -2.82 16.59
CA THR A 193 19.21 -2.53 15.48
C THR A 193 20.08 -1.30 15.76
N GLU A 194 19.47 -0.21 16.24
CA GLU A 194 20.19 1.01 16.60
C GLU A 194 21.25 0.77 17.69
N LEU A 195 20.91 0.00 18.72
CA LEU A 195 21.83 -0.36 19.79
C LEU A 195 22.99 -1.22 19.28
N LEU A 196 22.72 -2.20 18.42
CA LEU A 196 23.75 -3.05 17.82
C LEU A 196 24.69 -2.26 16.89
N GLN A 197 24.17 -1.29 16.14
CA GLN A 197 24.98 -0.39 15.33
C GLN A 197 25.94 0.44 16.19
N LYS A 198 25.45 1.00 17.31
CA LYS A 198 26.28 1.75 18.27
C LYS A 198 27.35 0.84 18.89
N ALA A 199 26.98 -0.34 19.37
CA ALA A 199 27.91 -1.31 19.94
C ALA A 199 29.03 -1.69 18.96
N ILE A 200 28.67 -1.96 17.70
CA ILE A 200 29.62 -2.27 16.63
C ILE A 200 30.56 -1.08 16.34
N ALA A 201 30.04 0.14 16.34
CA ALA A 201 30.84 1.34 16.11
C ALA A 201 31.86 1.56 17.23
N LEU A 202 31.47 1.35 18.49
CA LEU A 202 32.38 1.43 19.65
C LEU A 202 33.48 0.36 19.58
N ALA A 203 33.10 -0.88 19.28
CA ALA A 203 34.06 -1.98 19.13
C ALA A 203 35.09 -1.72 18.02
N ARG A 204 34.68 -1.03 16.94
CA ARG A 204 35.61 -0.59 15.88
C ARG A 204 36.57 0.50 16.35
N LYS A 205 36.10 1.50 17.10
CA LYS A 205 36.95 2.58 17.61
C LYS A 205 38.01 2.06 18.58
N GLN A 206 37.65 1.11 19.44
CA GLN A 206 38.60 0.49 20.37
C GLN A 206 39.55 -0.51 19.67
N GLY A 207 39.07 -1.27 18.68
CA GLY A 207 39.92 -2.14 17.86
C GLY A 207 40.88 -1.40 16.93
N GLY A 208 40.53 -0.17 16.51
CA GLY A 208 41.36 0.71 15.68
C GLY A 208 42.45 1.49 16.45
N GLY A 209 42.40 1.52 17.79
CA GLY A 209 43.44 2.13 18.63
C GLY A 209 44.73 1.31 18.75
N ARG A 210 44.77 0.08 18.21
CA ARG A 210 45.93 -0.83 18.24
C ARG A 210 46.59 -1.07 16.87
N ILE A 211 46.20 -0.37 15.81
CA ILE A 211 46.94 -0.39 14.54
C ILE A 211 47.75 0.89 14.46
N GLY A 212 49.00 0.79 14.93
CA GLY A 212 50.01 1.81 14.75
C GLY A 212 50.18 2.18 13.28
N LYS A 213 50.51 3.45 13.10
CA LYS A 213 51.09 4.07 11.90
C LYS A 213 51.82 3.07 10.98
N ALA A 214 51.17 2.65 9.91
CA ALA A 214 51.88 2.22 8.70
C ALA A 214 51.71 3.34 7.68
N ARG A 215 52.80 4.07 7.44
CA ARG A 215 52.92 4.98 6.28
C ARG A 215 52.67 4.14 5.00
N PRO A 216 51.94 4.63 4.00
CA PRO A 216 52.02 4.03 2.68
C PRO A 216 53.38 4.41 2.08
N THR A 217 54.28 3.44 1.99
CA THR A 217 55.46 3.49 1.12
C THR A 217 54.98 3.51 -0.33
N THR A 218 55.48 4.51 -1.06
CA THR A 218 55.56 4.59 -2.52
C THR A 218 56.31 3.41 -3.13
N VAL A 219 56.15 3.22 -4.45
CA VAL A 219 56.84 2.32 -5.40
C VAL A 219 55.97 1.10 -5.76
N ALA A 220 55.70 0.71 -7.02
CA ALA A 220 56.11 1.17 -8.34
C ALA A 220 54.94 0.96 -9.33
N ALA A 221 54.93 1.77 -10.39
CA ALA A 221 54.20 1.51 -11.61
C ALA A 221 54.86 0.32 -12.33
N GLU A 222 54.08 -0.72 -12.59
CA GLU A 222 54.41 -1.76 -13.57
C GLU A 222 53.25 -1.79 -14.57
N GLU A 223 53.60 -1.59 -15.84
CA GLU A 223 52.72 -1.31 -16.96
C GLU A 223 51.72 -2.45 -17.20
N ALA A 224 50.43 -2.14 -17.07
CA ALA A 224 49.35 -2.97 -17.61
C ALA A 224 48.90 -2.40 -18.97
N PRO A 225 48.56 -3.26 -19.95
CA PRO A 225 48.21 -2.86 -21.32
C PRO A 225 46.98 -1.92 -21.34
N PRO A 226 46.79 -1.13 -22.42
CA PRO A 226 45.83 -0.05 -22.45
C PRO A 226 44.42 -0.57 -22.20
N VAL A 227 43.86 -0.24 -21.04
CA VAL A 227 42.46 -0.47 -20.73
C VAL A 227 41.66 0.50 -21.59
N GLU A 228 40.85 -0.04 -22.50
CA GLU A 228 39.87 0.71 -23.29
C GLU A 228 39.13 1.71 -22.40
N ALA A 229 39.01 2.95 -22.89
CA ALA A 229 38.38 4.04 -22.16
C ALA A 229 37.00 3.60 -21.65
N PRO A 230 36.68 3.80 -20.36
CA PRO A 230 35.36 3.46 -19.84
C PRO A 230 34.29 4.25 -20.60
N PRO A 231 33.19 3.62 -21.03
CA PRO A 231 32.14 4.31 -21.77
C PRO A 231 31.64 5.50 -20.96
N GLU A 232 31.46 6.65 -21.64
CA GLU A 232 31.05 7.92 -21.06
C GLU A 232 29.93 7.73 -20.02
N ARG A 233 30.26 7.96 -18.74
CA ARG A 233 29.32 7.81 -17.63
C ARG A 233 28.23 8.86 -17.76
N ARG A 234 27.04 8.45 -18.19
CA ARG A 234 25.86 9.32 -18.24
C ARG A 234 25.52 9.80 -16.82
N PRO A 235 25.41 11.12 -16.58
CA PRO A 235 25.16 11.62 -15.24
C PRO A 235 23.80 11.12 -14.73
N LEU A 236 23.78 10.60 -13.50
CA LEU A 236 22.55 10.24 -12.81
C LEU A 236 21.66 11.47 -12.59
N PRO A 237 20.33 11.29 -12.46
CA PRO A 237 19.42 12.38 -12.10
C PRO A 237 19.85 13.08 -10.79
N LYS A 238 19.73 14.42 -10.75
CA LYS A 238 20.06 15.22 -9.55
C LYS A 238 19.29 14.71 -8.32
N GLY A 239 20.00 14.43 -7.22
CA GLY A 239 19.42 13.97 -5.94
C GLY A 239 19.29 12.45 -5.78
N MET A 240 19.83 11.65 -6.70
CA MET A 240 19.84 10.18 -6.62
C MET A 240 20.98 9.71 -5.70
N THR A 241 20.67 9.15 -4.53
CA THR A 241 21.66 8.46 -3.68
C THR A 241 21.80 6.99 -4.08
N PRO A 242 22.93 6.31 -3.79
CA PRO A 242 23.13 4.89 -4.13
C PRO A 242 21.99 3.98 -3.61
N GLU A 243 21.53 4.20 -2.39
CA GLU A 243 20.41 3.44 -1.79
C GLU A 243 19.05 3.73 -2.45
N LYS A 244 18.84 4.96 -2.95
CA LYS A 244 17.62 5.31 -3.69
C LYS A 244 17.67 4.71 -5.10
N LEU A 245 18.86 4.64 -5.70
CA LEU A 245 19.10 4.02 -6.99
C LEU A 245 18.82 2.52 -6.93
N GLU A 246 19.41 1.80 -5.97
CA GLU A 246 19.18 0.38 -5.75
C GLU A 246 17.69 0.06 -5.55
N ARG A 247 17.00 0.81 -4.67
CA ARG A 247 15.55 0.66 -4.45
C ARG A 247 14.74 0.91 -5.72
N SER A 248 15.11 1.93 -6.50
CA SER A 248 14.43 2.27 -7.75
C SER A 248 14.61 1.21 -8.83
N VAL A 249 15.84 0.70 -8.98
CA VAL A 249 16.22 -0.38 -9.91
C VAL A 249 15.46 -1.65 -9.56
N ASN A 250 15.51 -2.10 -8.31
CA ASN A 250 14.82 -3.31 -7.85
C ASN A 250 13.29 -3.22 -8.01
N LYS A 251 12.70 -2.06 -7.73
CA LYS A 251 11.25 -1.84 -7.93
C LYS A 251 10.87 -1.87 -9.41
N THR A 252 11.67 -1.22 -10.25
CA THR A 252 11.42 -1.14 -11.70
C THR A 252 11.61 -2.51 -12.37
N PHE A 253 12.66 -3.23 -12.00
CA PHE A 253 12.94 -4.59 -12.45
C PHE A 253 11.77 -5.53 -12.15
N ARG A 254 11.29 -5.56 -10.89
CA ARG A 254 10.12 -6.38 -10.50
C ARG A 254 8.85 -6.04 -11.28
N TYR A 255 8.64 -4.76 -11.59
CA TYR A 255 7.48 -4.31 -12.37
C TYR A 255 7.56 -4.77 -13.83
N VAL A 256 8.72 -4.57 -14.46
CA VAL A 256 8.97 -4.97 -15.86
C VAL A 256 8.82 -6.49 -15.99
N ASP A 257 9.45 -7.23 -15.09
CA ASP A 257 9.42 -8.69 -15.09
C ASP A 257 7.99 -9.24 -14.95
N LYS A 258 7.33 -8.95 -13.82
CA LYS A 258 6.02 -9.57 -13.50
C LYS A 258 4.88 -9.07 -14.36
N ARG A 259 4.92 -7.81 -14.80
CA ARG A 259 3.74 -7.16 -15.41
C ARG A 259 3.88 -7.03 -16.92
N LEU A 260 5.10 -6.80 -17.41
CA LEU A 260 5.32 -6.52 -18.82
C LEU A 260 5.85 -7.73 -19.60
N LEU A 261 6.77 -8.50 -19.02
CA LEU A 261 7.44 -9.61 -19.71
C LEU A 261 6.80 -10.99 -19.47
N SER A 262 6.23 -11.21 -18.28
CA SER A 262 5.55 -12.46 -17.91
C SER A 262 4.05 -12.32 -17.67
N GLY A 263 3.53 -11.10 -17.77
CA GLY A 263 2.16 -10.76 -17.38
C GLY A 263 1.17 -10.69 -18.55
N LYS A 264 -0.01 -10.13 -18.28
CA LYS A 264 -1.08 -9.93 -19.27
C LYS A 264 -0.64 -9.13 -20.51
N SER A 265 0.38 -8.29 -20.40
CA SER A 265 0.90 -7.52 -21.53
C SER A 265 1.65 -8.41 -22.53
N ALA A 266 2.49 -9.32 -22.03
CA ALA A 266 3.21 -10.29 -22.87
C ALA A 266 2.24 -11.20 -23.62
N GLY A 267 1.25 -11.75 -22.93
CA GLY A 267 0.23 -12.60 -23.57
C GLY A 267 -0.59 -11.88 -24.64
N ARG A 268 -0.81 -10.55 -24.52
CA ARG A 268 -1.46 -9.76 -25.58
C ARG A 268 -0.54 -9.53 -26.78
N ILE A 269 0.74 -9.30 -26.55
CA ILE A 269 1.72 -9.15 -27.64
C ILE A 269 1.81 -10.46 -28.42
N GLU A 270 1.96 -11.58 -27.73
CA GLU A 270 2.02 -12.92 -28.32
C GLU A 270 0.72 -13.26 -29.09
N ALA A 271 -0.45 -12.96 -28.51
CA ALA A 271 -1.74 -13.18 -29.16
C ALA A 271 -2.02 -12.25 -30.36
N SER A 272 -1.30 -11.14 -30.50
CA SER A 272 -1.55 -10.17 -31.59
C SER A 272 -1.03 -10.62 -32.95
N GLY A 273 -0.21 -11.68 -33.01
CA GLY A 273 0.36 -12.21 -34.25
C GLY A 273 1.32 -11.25 -34.96
N SER A 274 1.78 -10.18 -34.28
CA SER A 274 2.79 -9.27 -34.82
C SER A 274 4.18 -9.86 -34.61
N ALA A 275 4.80 -10.36 -35.68
CA ALA A 275 6.14 -10.94 -35.65
C ALA A 275 7.18 -9.96 -35.08
N GLU A 276 7.11 -8.68 -35.46
CA GLU A 276 7.99 -7.62 -34.94
C GLU A 276 7.80 -7.39 -33.44
N ALA A 277 6.56 -7.34 -32.96
CA ALA A 277 6.28 -7.14 -31.54
C ALA A 277 6.72 -8.36 -30.69
N ILE A 278 6.58 -9.56 -31.24
CA ILE A 278 7.02 -10.81 -30.59
C ILE A 278 8.55 -10.87 -30.52
N ALA A 279 9.25 -10.52 -31.62
CA ALA A 279 10.71 -10.47 -31.64
C ALA A 279 11.27 -9.45 -30.64
N LEU A 280 10.65 -8.26 -30.53
CA LEU A 280 11.03 -7.27 -29.52
C LEU A 280 10.78 -7.77 -28.09
N LEU A 281 9.70 -8.51 -27.86
CA LEU A 281 9.41 -9.11 -26.56
C LEU A 281 10.44 -10.18 -26.18
N GLN A 282 10.87 -11.02 -27.13
CA GLN A 282 11.91 -12.03 -26.90
C GLN A 282 13.26 -11.40 -26.58
N ARG A 283 13.71 -10.41 -27.37
CA ARG A 283 14.93 -9.63 -27.07
C ARG A 283 14.86 -8.94 -25.71
N SER A 284 13.70 -8.42 -25.34
CA SER A 284 13.47 -7.81 -24.02
C SER A 284 13.60 -8.82 -22.87
N ARG A 285 13.29 -10.11 -23.08
CA ARG A 285 13.50 -11.18 -22.08
C ARG A 285 14.99 -11.48 -21.89
N GLU A 286 15.76 -11.53 -22.97
CA GLU A 286 17.21 -11.72 -22.93
C GLU A 286 17.93 -10.54 -22.27
N GLU A 287 17.53 -9.31 -22.59
CA GLU A 287 18.04 -8.09 -21.94
C GLU A 287 17.73 -8.05 -20.44
N ARG A 288 16.56 -8.56 -20.03
CA ARG A 288 16.17 -8.67 -18.62
C ARG A 288 17.14 -9.57 -17.84
N ASP A 289 17.60 -10.67 -18.42
CA ASP A 289 18.53 -11.57 -17.73
C ASP A 289 19.92 -10.94 -17.55
N LYS A 290 20.37 -10.16 -18.55
CA LYS A 290 21.61 -9.37 -18.43
C LYS A 290 21.51 -8.30 -17.33
N ILE A 291 20.36 -7.63 -17.24
CA ILE A 291 20.10 -6.64 -16.18
C ILE A 291 20.03 -7.30 -14.80
N ALA A 292 19.47 -8.51 -14.70
CA ALA A 292 19.43 -9.26 -13.44
C ALA A 292 20.85 -9.51 -12.92
N GLN A 293 21.76 -9.95 -13.79
CA GLN A 293 23.17 -10.17 -13.46
C GLN A 293 23.88 -8.87 -13.03
N GLN A 294 23.59 -7.74 -13.69
CA GLN A 294 24.13 -6.43 -13.29
C GLN A 294 23.64 -6.01 -11.89
N ILE A 295 22.38 -6.28 -11.55
CA ILE A 295 21.83 -6.01 -10.22
C ILE A 295 22.52 -6.86 -9.15
N GLU A 296 22.73 -8.16 -9.42
CA GLU A 296 23.42 -9.07 -8.50
C GLU A 296 24.89 -8.67 -8.26
N ARG A 297 25.55 -8.11 -9.27
CA ARG A 297 26.92 -7.58 -9.19
C ARG A 297 27.01 -6.19 -8.54
N GLY A 298 25.90 -5.60 -8.12
CA GLY A 298 25.86 -4.25 -7.53
C GLY A 298 26.04 -3.11 -8.54
N GLN A 299 25.96 -3.39 -9.84
CA GLN A 299 26.09 -2.41 -10.93
C GLN A 299 24.77 -1.65 -11.16
N HIS A 300 24.25 -0.99 -10.12
CA HIS A 300 22.92 -0.39 -10.14
C HIS A 300 22.77 0.80 -11.11
N GLU A 301 23.86 1.50 -11.44
CA GLU A 301 23.84 2.60 -12.41
C GLU A 301 23.62 2.10 -13.84
N GLU A 302 24.36 1.06 -14.23
CA GLU A 302 24.22 0.40 -15.52
C GLU A 302 22.85 -0.26 -15.65
N ALA A 303 22.44 -0.99 -14.60
CA ALA A 303 21.12 -1.61 -14.55
C ALA A 303 19.98 -0.58 -14.65
N TYR A 304 20.13 0.61 -14.10
CA TYR A 304 19.12 1.67 -14.19
C TYR A 304 18.90 2.16 -15.62
N TRP A 305 19.98 2.43 -16.36
CA TRP A 305 19.87 2.88 -17.74
C TRP A 305 19.39 1.76 -18.67
N ALA A 306 19.90 0.55 -18.47
CA ALA A 306 19.44 -0.63 -19.19
C ALA A 306 17.93 -0.89 -18.96
N LEU A 307 17.44 -0.71 -17.73
CA LEU A 307 16.00 -0.81 -17.42
C LEU A 307 15.16 0.26 -18.12
N LYS A 308 15.69 1.47 -18.32
CA LYS A 308 14.97 2.52 -19.05
C LYS A 308 14.81 2.17 -20.53
N GLU A 309 15.88 1.70 -21.17
CA GLU A 309 15.84 1.27 -22.57
C GLU A 309 14.95 0.04 -22.73
N LEU A 310 15.07 -0.95 -21.84
CA LEU A 310 14.19 -2.12 -21.83
C LEU A 310 12.69 -1.73 -21.76
N ASN A 311 12.34 -0.79 -20.88
CA ASN A 311 10.96 -0.29 -20.76
C ASN A 311 10.48 0.44 -22.03
N LYS A 312 11.39 1.12 -22.74
CA LYS A 312 11.08 1.77 -24.02
C LYS A 312 10.79 0.72 -25.10
N SER A 313 11.64 -0.29 -25.25
CA SER A 313 11.46 -1.41 -26.19
C SER A 313 10.14 -2.16 -25.98
N ILE A 314 9.79 -2.43 -24.72
CA ILE A 314 8.52 -3.08 -24.37
C ILE A 314 7.31 -2.19 -24.73
N LYS A 315 7.39 -0.88 -24.51
CA LYS A 315 6.31 0.05 -24.91
C LYS A 315 6.12 0.08 -26.42
N GLU A 316 7.21 -0.03 -27.17
CA GLU A 316 7.18 -0.12 -28.63
C GLU A 316 6.53 -1.43 -29.11
N ALA A 317 6.91 -2.58 -28.52
CA ALA A 317 6.25 -3.85 -28.78
C ALA A 317 4.72 -3.79 -28.52
N MET A 318 4.30 -3.15 -27.43
CA MET A 318 2.88 -2.92 -27.16
C MET A 318 2.18 -2.02 -28.19
N ARG A 319 2.88 -1.02 -28.76
CA ARG A 319 2.33 -0.14 -29.80
C ARG A 319 2.13 -0.91 -31.10
N LEU A 320 3.13 -1.69 -31.52
CA LEU A 320 3.08 -2.52 -32.73
C LEU A 320 1.98 -3.58 -32.64
N SER A 321 1.90 -4.27 -31.50
CA SER A 321 0.82 -5.22 -31.20
C SER A 321 -0.58 -4.61 -31.36
N ARG A 322 -0.82 -3.43 -30.76
CA ARG A 322 -2.10 -2.72 -30.89
C ARG A 322 -2.38 -2.21 -32.31
N ALA A 323 -1.35 -1.80 -33.05
CA ALA A 323 -1.49 -1.38 -34.44
C ALA A 323 -1.95 -2.55 -35.30
N LYS A 324 -1.37 -3.74 -35.10
CA LYS A 324 -1.76 -4.98 -35.80
C LYS A 324 -3.18 -5.41 -35.45
N GLU A 325 -3.57 -5.39 -34.17
CA GLU A 325 -4.95 -5.68 -33.74
C GLU A 325 -5.97 -4.74 -34.39
N ARG A 326 -5.65 -3.44 -34.50
CA ARG A 326 -6.51 -2.44 -35.15
C ARG A 326 -6.62 -2.68 -36.65
N ALA A 327 -5.52 -3.04 -37.32
CA ALA A 327 -5.53 -3.37 -38.74
C ALA A 327 -6.38 -4.62 -39.02
N ALA A 328 -6.24 -5.68 -38.22
CA ALA A 328 -7.04 -6.90 -38.35
C ALA A 328 -8.55 -6.64 -38.16
N ARG A 329 -8.93 -5.79 -37.19
CA ARG A 329 -10.33 -5.39 -37.00
C ARG A 329 -10.91 -4.54 -38.13
N LYS A 330 -10.07 -3.81 -38.86
CA LYS A 330 -10.50 -3.04 -40.04
C LYS A 330 -10.65 -3.91 -41.28
N ALA A 331 -9.85 -4.98 -41.40
CA ALA A 331 -9.91 -5.90 -42.53
C ALA A 331 -11.01 -6.98 -42.40
N GLY A 332 -11.52 -7.22 -41.18
CA GLY A 332 -12.67 -8.10 -40.91
C GLY A 332 -14.03 -7.41 -40.91
N LYS A 333 -14.10 -6.18 -41.42
CA LYS A 333 -15.33 -5.43 -41.73
C LYS A 333 -15.37 -5.19 -43.24
#